data_AF-A0AAU9ERS1-F1
#
_entry.id   AF-A0AAU9ERS1-F1
#
_cell.length_a   1.000
_cell.length_b   1.000
_cell.length_c   1.000
_cell.angle_alpha   90.00
_cell.angle_beta   90.00
_cell.angle_gamma   90.00
#
_symmetry.space_group_name_H-M   'P 1'
#
loop_
_entity.id
_entity.type
_entity.pdbx_description
1 polymer ?
#
loop_
_entity_poly.entity_id
_entity_poly.type
_entity_poly.pdbx_seq_one_letter_code
_entity_poly.pdbx_strand_id
1 'polypeptide(L)' 'MSPNDPHREIAQLEKEIEDLRREQAECASRVQELLAAEAAGEGSRAAEIHQLKQRKMMLGTQMQHLRAKIGAMKLGII' A
#
# COMPACT_ATOMS: atom_id res chain seq x y z
N MET A 1 -14.00 -26.86 -15.76
CA MET A 1 -13.78 -25.57 -15.05
C MET A 1 -12.45 -25.02 -15.52
N SER A 2 -12.43 -23.92 -16.27
CA SER A 2 -11.18 -23.33 -16.77
C SER A 2 -10.36 -22.76 -15.62
N PRO A 3 -9.02 -22.94 -15.61
CA PRO A 3 -8.17 -22.64 -14.47
C PRO A 3 -7.88 -21.14 -14.23
N ASN A 4 -8.40 -20.23 -15.03
CA ASN A 4 -8.29 -18.79 -14.80
C ASN A 4 -9.61 -18.12 -15.18
N ASP A 5 -10.41 -17.75 -14.19
CA ASP A 5 -11.49 -16.80 -14.36
C ASP A 5 -10.90 -15.39 -14.15
N PRO A 6 -10.77 -14.57 -15.22
CA PRO A 6 -10.20 -13.23 -15.12
C PRO A 6 -10.92 -12.37 -14.09
N HIS A 7 -12.23 -12.59 -13.86
CA HIS A 7 -12.99 -11.86 -12.84
C HIS A 7 -12.54 -12.24 -11.43
N ARG A 8 -12.22 -13.51 -11.19
CA ARG A 8 -11.74 -13.97 -9.89
C ARG A 8 -10.35 -13.42 -9.59
N GLU A 9 -9.46 -13.40 -10.57
CA GLU A 9 -8.12 -12.84 -10.40
C GLU A 9 -8.17 -11.31 -10.22
N ILE A 10 -8.99 -10.60 -11.00
CA ILE A 10 -9.22 -9.16 -10.79
C ILE A 10 -9.72 -8.87 -9.38
N ALA A 11 -10.72 -9.62 -8.89
CA ALA A 11 -11.25 -9.42 -7.54
C ALA A 11 -10.18 -9.67 -6.45
N GLN A 12 -9.29 -10.65 -6.65
CA GLN A 12 -8.19 -10.92 -5.74
C GLN A 12 -7.16 -9.77 -5.72
N LEU A 13 -6.80 -9.23 -6.89
CA LEU A 13 -5.89 -8.09 -7.00
C LEU A 13 -6.53 -6.81 -6.42
N GLU A 14 -7.84 -6.61 -6.60
CA GLU A 14 -8.58 -5.50 -6.00
C GLU A 14 -8.59 -5.59 -4.47
N LYS A 15 -8.74 -6.80 -3.91
CA LYS A 15 -8.60 -7.02 -2.47
C LYS A 15 -7.18 -6.71 -1.97
N GLU A 16 -6.16 -7.18 -2.69
CA GLU A 16 -4.76 -6.93 -2.34
C GLU A 16 -4.45 -5.42 -2.34
N ILE A 17 -4.99 -4.66 -3.29
CA ILE A 17 -4.88 -3.19 -3.30
C ILE A 17 -5.49 -2.57 -2.03
N GLU A 18 -6.63 -3.07 -1.56
CA GLU A 18 -7.28 -2.54 -0.37
C GLU A 18 -6.50 -2.87 0.92
N ASP A 19 -5.92 -4.07 0.99
CA ASP A 19 -5.03 -4.46 2.09
C ASP A 19 -3.78 -3.56 2.12
N LEU A 20 -3.13 -3.34 0.97
CA LEU A 20 -1.99 -2.41 0.84
C LEU A 20 -2.37 -0.96 1.19
N ARG A 21 -3.58 -0.54 0.86
CA ARG A 21 -4.09 0.79 1.18
C ARG A 21 -4.25 0.98 2.68
N ARG A 22 -4.76 -0.04 3.38
CA ARG A 22 -4.87 -0.03 4.84
C ARG A 22 -3.50 0.07 5.49
N GLU A 23 -2.55 -0.74 5.05
CA GLU A 23 -1.16 -0.69 5.55
C GLU A 23 -0.52 0.69 5.28
N GLN A 24 -0.79 1.30 4.13
CA GLN A 24 -0.31 2.63 3.79
C GLN A 24 -0.90 3.71 4.74
N ALA A 25 -2.17 3.57 5.12
CA ALA A 25 -2.83 4.47 6.07
C ALA A 25 -2.29 4.28 7.50
N GLU A 26 -2.03 3.05 7.92
CA GLU A 26 -1.39 2.74 9.21
C GLU A 26 0.00 3.35 9.30
N CYS A 27 0.82 3.23 8.24
CA CYS A 27 2.13 3.89 8.17
C CYS A 27 2.01 5.41 8.34
N ALA A 28 1.00 6.03 7.72
CA ALA A 28 0.77 7.47 7.82
C ALA A 28 0.32 7.87 9.23
N SER A 29 -0.58 7.11 9.86
CA SER A 29 -1.01 7.33 11.25
C SER A 29 0.18 7.23 12.20
N ARG A 30 1.01 6.20 12.05
CA ARG A 30 2.18 6.00 12.91
C ARG A 30 3.18 7.15 12.78
N VAL A 31 3.40 7.68 11.57
CA VAL A 31 4.23 8.88 11.40
C VAL A 31 3.68 10.08 12.18
N GLN A 32 2.36 10.30 12.20
CA GLN A 32 1.77 11.39 12.97
C GLN A 32 1.97 11.19 14.48
N GLU A 33 1.80 9.97 14.97
CA GLU A 33 2.05 9.63 16.39
C GLU A 33 3.50 9.89 16.79
N LEU A 34 4.46 9.51 15.94
CA LEU A 34 5.89 9.72 16.22
C LEU A 34 6.26 11.21 16.20
N LEU A 35 5.72 11.99 15.27
CA LEU A 35 5.92 13.44 15.23
C LEU A 35 5.31 14.12 16.46
N ALA A 36 4.14 13.66 16.92
CA ALA A 36 3.52 14.19 18.14
C ALA A 36 4.37 13.88 19.37
N ALA A 37 4.94 12.68 19.47
CA ALA A 37 5.86 12.31 20.54
C ALA A 37 7.17 13.14 20.52
N GLU A 38 7.74 13.39 19.33
CA GLU A 38 8.88 14.30 19.18
C GLU A 38 8.54 15.72 19.66
N ALA A 39 7.36 16.24 19.30
CA ALA A 39 6.88 17.55 19.76
C ALA A 39 6.63 17.62 21.26
N ALA A 40 6.27 16.49 21.89
CA ALA A 40 6.13 16.35 23.35
C ALA A 40 7.47 16.20 24.08
N GLY A 41 8.60 16.13 23.36
CA GLY A 41 9.94 16.03 23.95
C GLY A 41 10.40 14.60 24.26
N GLU A 42 9.73 13.57 23.75
CA GLU A 42 10.09 12.15 23.96
C GLU A 42 11.36 11.68 23.23
N GLY A 43 12.18 12.62 22.74
CA GLY A 43 13.40 12.36 21.99
C GLY A 43 13.15 12.10 20.50
N SER A 44 14.22 12.13 19.69
CA SER A 44 14.08 12.00 18.24
C SER A 44 13.71 10.58 17.81
N ARG A 45 12.78 10.50 16.87
CA ARG A 45 12.32 9.29 16.17
C ARG A 45 12.46 9.42 14.65
N ALA A 46 13.35 10.30 14.18
CA ALA A 46 13.54 10.62 12.77
C ALA A 46 13.80 9.39 11.88
N ALA A 47 14.58 8.41 12.37
CA ALA A 47 14.88 7.18 11.63
C ALA A 47 13.62 6.33 11.40
N GLU A 48 12.78 6.18 12.42
CA GLU A 48 11.55 5.40 12.35
C GLU A 48 10.52 6.09 11.45
N ILE A 49 10.39 7.42 11.55
CA ILE A 49 9.59 8.23 10.62
C ILE A 49 10.06 8.06 9.18
N HIS A 50 11.38 8.07 8.94
CA HIS A 50 11.94 7.90 7.61
C HIS A 50 11.61 6.52 7.03
N GLN A 51 11.79 5.45 7.81
CA GLN A 51 11.44 4.08 7.40
C GLN A 51 9.95 3.95 7.05
N LEU A 52 9.06 4.52 7.87
CA LEU A 52 7.62 4.50 7.60
C LEU A 52 7.26 5.28 6.33
N LYS A 53 7.91 6.41 6.06
CA LYS A 53 7.73 7.15 4.80
C LYS A 53 8.20 6.36 3.59
N GLN A 54 9.34 5.67 3.69
CA GLN A 54 9.84 4.79 2.62
C GLN A 54 8.87 3.62 2.37
N ARG A 55 8.40 2.97 3.43
CA ARG A 55 7.39 1.89 3.33
C ARG A 55 6.12 2.38 2.66
N LYS A 56 5.59 3.55 3.07
CA LYS A 56 4.42 4.19 2.46
C LYS A 56 4.57 4.38 0.95
N MET A 57 5.76 4.82 0.51
CA MET A 57 6.08 5.02 -0.90
C MET A 57 6.11 3.69 -1.67
N MET A 58 6.78 2.66 -1.11
CA MET A 58 6.84 1.32 -1.69
C MET A 58 5.45 0.71 -1.88
N LEU A 59 4.58 0.80 -0.86
CA LEU A 59 3.18 0.34 -0.95
C LEU A 59 2.41 1.09 -2.04
N GLY A 60 2.68 2.39 -2.21
CA GLY A 60 2.12 3.19 -3.30
C GLY A 60 2.48 2.65 -4.69
N THR A 61 3.75 2.32 -4.90
CA THR A 61 4.25 1.74 -6.14
C THR A 61 3.65 0.35 -6.40
N GLN A 62 3.57 -0.50 -5.37
CA GLN A 62 2.94 -1.83 -5.48
C GLN A 62 1.47 -1.72 -5.90
N MET A 63 0.68 -0.84 -5.26
CA MET A 63 -0.70 -0.60 -5.66
C MET A 63 -0.82 -0.10 -7.11
N GLN A 64 0.07 0.77 -7.57
CA GLN A 64 0.08 1.22 -8.96
C GLN A 64 0.34 0.07 -9.94
N HIS A 65 1.29 -0.81 -9.60
CA HIS A 65 1.57 -2.00 -10.39
C HIS A 65 0.35 -2.94 -10.49
N LEU A 66 -0.31 -3.24 -9.37
CA LEU A 66 -1.51 -4.08 -9.36
C LEU A 66 -2.66 -3.44 -10.15
N ARG A 67 -2.86 -2.12 -10.04
CA ARG A 67 -3.86 -1.39 -10.85
C ARG A 67 -3.57 -1.48 -12.34
N ALA A 68 -2.30 -1.35 -12.74
CA ALA A 68 -1.89 -1.53 -14.12
C ALA A 68 -2.16 -2.96 -14.62
N LYS A 69 -1.88 -3.98 -13.80
CA LYS A 69 -2.18 -5.38 -14.11
C LYS A 69 -3.69 -5.60 -14.32
N ILE A 70 -4.52 -5.12 -13.39
CA ILE A 70 -6.00 -5.16 -13.53
C ILE A 70 -6.44 -4.48 -14.82
N GLY A 71 -5.89 -3.30 -15.13
CA GLY A 71 -6.20 -2.57 -16.36
C GLY A 71 -5.89 -3.40 -17.61
N ALA A 72 -4.71 -4.01 -17.68
CA ALA A 72 -4.30 -4.86 -18.80
C ALA A 72 -5.20 -6.11 -18.95
N MET A 73 -5.57 -6.75 -17.83
CA MET A 73 -6.51 -7.88 -17.83
C MET A 73 -7.92 -7.48 -18.31
N LYS A 74 -8.43 -6.33 -17.85
CA LYS A 74 -9.75 -5.81 -18.28
C LYS A 74 -9.80 -5.47 -19.77
N LEU A 75 -8.65 -5.12 -20.36
CA LEU A 75 -8.50 -4.86 -21.79
C LEU A 75 -8.18 -6.12 -22.61
N GLY A 76 -7.97 -7.28 -21.97
CA GLY A 76 -7.59 -8.53 -22.64
C GLY A 76 -6.19 -8.49 -23.28
N ILE A 77 -5.30 -7.65 -22.76
CA ILE A 77 -3.90 -7.52 -23.24
C ILE A 77 -3.02 -8.62 -22.63
N ILE A 78 -3.43 -9.17 -21.48
CA ILE A 78 -2.82 -10.29 -20.77
C ILE A 78 -3.88 -11.24 -20.24
#